data_AF-A0A9P0QFN3-F1
#
_entry.id   AF-A0A9P0QFN3-F1
#
_cell.length_a   1.000
_cell.length_b   1.000
_cell.length_c   1.000
_cell.angle_alpha   90.00
_cell.angle_beta   90.00
_cell.angle_gamma   90.00
#
_symmetry.space_group_name_H-M   'P 1'
#
loop_
_entity.id
_entity.type
_entity.pdbx_description
1 polymer ?
#
loop_
_entity_poly.entity_id
_entity_poly.type
_entity_poly.pdbx_seq_one_letter_code
_entity_poly.pdbx_strand_id
1 'polypeptide(L)'
;MVLHVSNEKLDVFEEPIIDHSLASLQEYTYKSYGSPYFKNSDIVHIPMNFQDHILNIADSYTYVEGTFTPSDATTPCYLSNNALAFLFQEISLQMGGEKVYGVRNPGITSTIKTMVSHGKSAMHTLLCSGWTLSAENSAIWDVKSKVFSGRIPLKHIMGFAEDYKKRVLNIKHELLLVIARSFKNCYVGECDAELTISKIEWKVQHTVPDDRYKVKLLQRLNKHVSSRIKVAFRSWDLYELPSLRSTSSDAWAIRTTSKLERPLFVIIGFQDSTVEEIIRWI
;
A
#
# COMPACT_ATOMS: atom_id res chain seq x y z
N MET A 1 9.97 27.68 -30.91
CA MET A 1 9.82 26.71 -29.80
C MET A 1 9.34 25.41 -30.41
N VAL A 2 10.27 24.49 -30.70
CA VAL A 2 9.94 23.20 -31.34
C VAL A 2 9.42 22.28 -30.25
N LEU A 3 8.10 22.08 -30.22
CA LEU A 3 7.47 21.07 -29.39
C LEU A 3 7.65 19.72 -30.08
N HIS A 4 8.61 18.94 -29.61
CA HIS A 4 8.65 17.51 -29.93
C HIS A 4 7.46 16.83 -29.24
N VAL A 5 6.41 16.56 -30.01
CA VAL A 5 5.30 15.72 -29.57
C VAL A 5 5.63 14.29 -29.96
N SER A 6 6.27 13.54 -29.06
CA SER A 6 6.35 12.08 -29.17
C SER A 6 5.00 11.50 -28.77
N ASN A 7 4.07 11.38 -29.72
CA ASN A 7 2.72 10.88 -29.47
C ASN A 7 2.60 9.39 -29.86
N GLU A 8 3.33 8.53 -29.16
CA GLU A 8 3.20 7.04 -29.26
C GLU A 8 1.75 6.56 -29.00
N LYS A 9 0.87 7.40 -28.43
CA LYS A 9 -0.51 7.04 -28.09
C LYS A 9 -1.55 7.37 -29.16
N LEU A 10 -1.20 8.12 -30.20
CA LEU A 10 -2.16 8.56 -31.24
C LEU A 10 -1.87 7.98 -32.62
N ASP A 11 -0.79 7.23 -32.80
CA ASP A 11 -0.45 6.64 -34.09
C ASP A 11 -1.11 5.26 -34.24
N VAL A 12 -2.30 5.26 -34.84
CA VAL A 12 -3.16 4.07 -34.99
C VAL A 12 -2.62 3.12 -36.08
N PHE A 13 -1.71 3.59 -36.94
CA PHE A 13 -1.16 2.82 -38.05
C PHE A 13 0.27 2.32 -37.78
N GLU A 14 0.78 2.47 -36.56
CA GLU A 14 2.09 1.95 -36.19
C GLU A 14 2.12 0.42 -36.27
N GLU A 15 3.18 -0.12 -36.88
CA GLU A 15 3.38 -1.56 -36.93
C GLU A 15 3.54 -2.12 -35.50
N PRO A 16 3.03 -3.34 -35.24
CA PRO A 16 3.13 -3.92 -33.90
C PRO A 16 4.59 -4.11 -33.50
N ILE A 17 5.02 -3.41 -32.45
CA ILE A 17 6.34 -3.60 -31.85
C ILE A 17 6.33 -4.93 -31.08
N ILE A 18 7.08 -5.92 -31.59
CA ILE A 18 7.27 -7.19 -30.91
C ILE A 18 8.51 -7.06 -30.01
N ASP A 19 8.27 -6.97 -28.69
CA ASP A 19 9.34 -6.93 -27.70
C ASP A 19 9.67 -8.34 -27.17
N HIS A 20 10.90 -8.78 -27.41
CA HIS A 20 11.46 -10.04 -26.90
C HIS A 20 12.44 -9.83 -25.74
N SER A 21 12.46 -8.65 -25.13
CA SER A 21 13.40 -8.32 -24.05
C SER A 21 13.06 -9.02 -22.73
N LEU A 22 11.82 -9.47 -22.57
CA LEU A 22 11.30 -10.13 -21.37
C LEU A 22 11.16 -11.64 -21.61
N ALA A 23 11.87 -12.45 -20.83
CA ALA A 23 11.75 -13.90 -20.88
C ALA A 23 10.60 -14.41 -19.99
N SER A 24 10.48 -13.89 -18.77
CA SER A 24 9.37 -14.26 -17.88
C SER A 24 9.12 -13.23 -16.77
N LEU A 25 7.90 -13.28 -16.23
CA LEU A 25 7.50 -12.59 -15.00
C LEU A 25 7.14 -13.64 -13.96
N GLN A 26 7.79 -13.60 -12.81
CA GLN A 26 7.62 -14.59 -11.75
C GLN A 26 7.30 -13.89 -10.44
N GLU A 27 6.31 -14.38 -9.69
CA GLU A 27 5.98 -13.84 -8.38
C GLU A 27 6.72 -14.62 -7.29
N TYR A 28 7.42 -13.90 -6.42
CA TYR A 28 8.12 -14.46 -5.28
C TYR A 28 7.50 -13.97 -3.98
N THR A 29 7.47 -14.86 -3.00
CA THR A 29 6.91 -14.59 -1.66
C THR A 29 8.04 -14.48 -0.65
N TYR A 30 8.09 -13.34 0.03
CA TYR A 30 9.04 -13.02 1.08
C TYR A 30 8.37 -13.04 2.44
N LYS A 31 9.01 -13.68 3.40
CA LYS A 31 8.49 -13.86 4.76
C LYS A 31 9.24 -12.97 5.74
N SER A 32 8.58 -12.63 6.82
CA SER A 32 9.20 -11.92 7.92
C SER A 32 10.33 -12.72 8.56
N TYR A 33 11.36 -12.02 9.00
CA TYR A 33 12.38 -12.57 9.87
C TYR A 33 11.90 -12.52 11.33
N GLY A 34 12.10 -13.59 12.11
CA GLY A 34 11.83 -13.62 13.55
C GLY A 34 10.69 -14.56 13.95
N SER A 35 9.96 -14.17 15.00
CA SER A 35 8.88 -14.97 15.60
C SER A 35 7.76 -15.28 14.60
N PRO A 36 7.21 -16.51 14.59
CA PRO A 36 6.05 -16.85 13.78
C PRO A 36 4.74 -16.24 14.32
N TYR A 37 4.77 -15.69 15.53
CA TYR A 37 3.62 -15.05 16.17
C TYR A 37 3.74 -13.53 16.06
N PHE A 38 2.66 -12.90 15.63
CA PHE A 38 2.53 -11.45 15.47
C PHE A 38 1.70 -10.86 16.61
N LYS A 39 2.31 -10.01 17.45
CA LYS A 39 1.60 -9.32 18.54
C LYS A 39 1.44 -7.83 18.23
N ASN A 40 0.48 -7.21 18.91
CA ASN A 40 0.25 -5.78 18.82
C ASN A 40 1.51 -5.02 19.24
N SER A 41 1.83 -3.96 18.48
CA SER A 41 3.06 -3.16 18.63
C SER A 41 4.37 -3.83 18.20
N ASP A 42 4.34 -5.07 17.71
CA ASP A 42 5.54 -5.69 17.13
C ASP A 42 5.93 -4.99 15.82
N ILE A 43 7.23 -5.02 15.52
CA ILE A 43 7.80 -4.55 14.26
C ILE A 43 8.18 -5.77 13.44
N VAL A 44 7.55 -5.90 12.28
CA VAL A 44 7.77 -6.98 11.33
C VAL A 44 8.72 -6.51 10.24
N HIS A 45 9.85 -7.19 10.12
CA HIS A 45 10.87 -6.92 9.11
C HIS A 45 10.81 -7.98 8.01
N ILE A 46 10.60 -7.55 6.76
CA ILE A 46 10.63 -8.42 5.59
C ILE A 46 11.77 -7.96 4.67
N PRO A 47 12.99 -8.49 4.87
CA PRO A 47 14.13 -8.15 4.03
C PRO A 47 14.12 -8.93 2.71
N MET A 48 14.60 -8.28 1.66
CA MET A 48 14.83 -8.87 0.35
C MET A 48 16.25 -8.51 -0.10
N ASN A 49 17.13 -9.51 -0.09
CA ASN A 49 18.52 -9.39 -0.48
C ASN A 49 18.77 -10.26 -1.70
N PHE A 50 18.75 -9.67 -2.90
CA PHE A 50 19.09 -10.40 -4.11
C PHE A 50 20.04 -9.60 -4.98
N GLN A 51 21.06 -10.31 -5.46
CA GLN A 51 21.94 -9.86 -6.51
C GLN A 51 21.36 -10.34 -7.86
N ASP A 52 21.46 -9.49 -8.87
CA ASP A 52 21.11 -9.70 -10.28
C ASP A 52 19.63 -9.95 -10.61
N HIS A 53 18.72 -9.47 -9.75
CA HIS A 53 17.27 -9.53 -9.96
C HIS A 53 16.68 -8.15 -10.25
N ILE A 54 15.82 -8.09 -11.28
CA ILE A 54 15.05 -6.89 -11.63
C ILE A 54 13.68 -7.00 -10.97
N LEU A 55 13.40 -6.08 -10.06
CA LEU A 55 12.26 -6.14 -9.16
C LEU A 55 11.20 -5.11 -9.53
N ASN A 56 9.94 -5.53 -9.50
CA ASN A 56 8.79 -4.65 -9.58
C ASN A 56 8.25 -4.36 -8.17
N ILE A 57 8.86 -3.38 -7.50
CA ILE A 57 8.44 -2.98 -6.14
C ILE A 57 7.08 -2.26 -6.16
N ALA A 58 6.79 -1.48 -7.20
CA ALA A 58 5.60 -0.64 -7.25
C ALA A 58 4.29 -1.44 -7.31
N ASP A 59 4.26 -2.53 -8.08
CA ASP A 59 3.09 -3.42 -8.14
C ASP A 59 3.10 -4.53 -7.08
N SER A 60 4.10 -4.55 -6.19
CA SER A 60 4.14 -5.52 -5.10
C SER A 60 3.02 -5.28 -4.08
N TYR A 61 2.73 -6.30 -3.27
CA TYR A 61 1.69 -6.21 -2.26
C TYR A 61 2.03 -7.05 -1.03
N THR A 62 1.50 -6.63 0.12
CA THR A 62 1.56 -7.41 1.35
C THR A 62 0.34 -8.31 1.43
N TYR A 63 0.54 -9.61 1.59
CA TYR A 63 -0.51 -10.57 1.89
C TYR A 63 -0.62 -10.74 3.40
N VAL A 64 -1.83 -10.67 3.92
CA VAL A 64 -2.11 -10.82 5.36
C VAL A 64 -3.23 -11.83 5.55
N GLU A 65 -3.06 -12.68 6.56
CA GLU A 65 -4.05 -13.68 6.98
C GLU A 65 -4.16 -13.66 8.49
N GLY A 66 -5.37 -13.93 8.99
CA GLY A 66 -5.65 -13.90 10.42
C GLY A 66 -7.04 -14.43 10.74
N THR A 67 -7.42 -14.36 12.02
CA THR A 67 -8.76 -14.73 12.47
C THR A 67 -9.51 -13.51 13.00
N PHE A 68 -10.81 -13.49 12.79
CA PHE A 68 -11.74 -12.49 13.31
C PHE A 68 -12.87 -13.20 14.06
N THR A 69 -12.95 -12.97 15.37
CA THR A 69 -13.93 -13.61 16.24
C THR A 69 -14.72 -12.56 17.02
N PRO A 70 -15.98 -12.30 16.66
CA PRO A 70 -16.88 -11.50 17.48
C PRO A 70 -17.07 -12.11 18.87
N SER A 71 -17.23 -11.27 19.90
CA SER A 71 -17.46 -11.70 21.28
C SER A 71 -18.82 -12.40 21.45
N ASP A 72 -19.82 -11.94 20.68
CA ASP A 72 -21.14 -12.54 20.58
C ASP A 72 -21.44 -12.83 19.11
N ALA A 73 -21.74 -14.09 18.81
CA ALA A 73 -22.01 -14.56 17.45
C ALA A 73 -23.42 -14.18 16.95
N THR A 74 -24.29 -13.70 17.84
CA THR A 74 -25.67 -13.31 17.50
C THR A 74 -25.80 -11.83 17.18
N THR A 75 -24.84 -11.01 17.64
CA THR A 75 -24.81 -9.57 17.42
C THR A 75 -24.09 -9.22 16.11
N PRO A 76 -24.61 -8.29 15.29
CA PRO A 76 -23.93 -7.89 14.06
C PRO A 76 -22.55 -7.27 14.33
N CYS A 77 -21.50 -7.91 13.80
CA CYS A 77 -20.14 -7.41 13.83
C CYS A 77 -19.36 -7.86 12.59
N TYR A 78 -18.80 -6.89 11.87
CA TYR A 78 -18.20 -7.06 10.55
C TYR A 78 -16.83 -6.40 10.49
N LEU A 79 -15.97 -6.85 9.57
CA LEU A 79 -14.75 -6.12 9.26
C LEU A 79 -15.09 -4.76 8.65
N SER A 80 -14.42 -3.72 9.13
CA SER A 80 -14.49 -2.38 8.59
C SER A 80 -13.99 -2.33 7.15
N ASN A 81 -14.40 -1.30 6.41
CA ASN A 81 -13.75 -1.02 5.13
C ASN A 81 -12.25 -0.75 5.37
N ASN A 82 -11.39 -1.33 4.52
CA ASN A 82 -9.94 -1.19 4.58
C ASN A 82 -9.32 -1.78 5.88
N ALA A 83 -10.00 -2.74 6.52
CA ALA A 83 -9.57 -3.39 7.76
C ALA A 83 -8.10 -3.86 7.73
N LEU A 84 -7.61 -4.36 6.60
CA LEU A 84 -6.23 -4.84 6.48
C LEU A 84 -5.18 -3.75 6.68
N ALA A 85 -5.46 -2.53 6.20
CA ALA A 85 -4.56 -1.40 6.42
C ALA A 85 -4.61 -0.92 7.89
N PHE A 86 -5.75 -1.04 8.57
CA PHE A 86 -5.88 -0.72 10.00
C PHE A 86 -5.13 -1.67 10.94
N LEU A 87 -4.71 -2.84 10.46
CA LEU A 87 -3.83 -3.75 11.22
C LEU A 87 -2.46 -3.14 11.51
N PHE A 88 -2.05 -2.11 10.77
CA PHE A 88 -0.72 -1.51 10.87
C PHE A 88 -0.80 -0.06 11.33
N GLN A 89 0.07 0.31 12.27
CA GLN A 89 0.29 1.68 12.69
C GLN A 89 1.26 2.42 11.76
N GLU A 90 2.26 1.74 11.22
CA GLU A 90 3.19 2.33 10.25
C GLU A 90 3.63 1.27 9.25
N ILE A 91 3.75 1.67 7.98
CA ILE A 91 4.33 0.86 6.92
C ILE A 91 5.42 1.69 6.27
N SER A 92 6.65 1.16 6.21
CA SER A 92 7.78 1.84 5.58
C SER A 92 8.60 0.93 4.69
N LEU A 93 9.10 1.51 3.59
CA LEU A 93 9.95 0.87 2.62
C LEU A 93 11.34 1.49 2.67
N GLN A 94 12.34 0.64 2.88
CA GLN A 94 13.74 1.00 2.79
C GLN A 94 14.37 0.38 1.54
N MET A 95 15.23 1.14 0.86
CA MET A 95 16.02 0.68 -0.27
C MET A 95 17.47 1.10 -0.08
N GLY A 96 18.39 0.15 -0.14
CA GLY A 96 19.83 0.42 0.06
C GLY A 96 20.19 0.91 1.46
N GLY A 97 19.33 0.63 2.46
CA GLY A 97 19.51 1.09 3.85
C GLY A 97 18.91 2.47 4.14
N GLU A 98 18.36 3.16 3.14
CA GLU A 98 17.71 4.46 3.29
C GLU A 98 16.19 4.32 3.27
N LYS A 99 15.47 5.06 4.12
CA LYS A 99 14.00 5.12 4.10
C LYS A 99 13.54 5.90 2.89
N VAL A 100 12.94 5.19 1.93
CA VAL A 100 12.42 5.81 0.71
C VAL A 100 11.02 6.36 0.94
N TYR A 101 10.22 5.60 1.69
CA TYR A 101 8.84 6.01 1.96
C TYR A 101 8.35 5.42 3.28
N GLY A 102 7.49 6.14 3.98
CA GLY A 102 6.78 5.63 5.14
C GLY A 102 5.45 6.33 5.35
N VAL A 103 4.44 5.57 5.73
CA VAL A 103 3.09 6.07 6.05
C VAL A 103 2.75 5.69 7.46
N ARG A 104 2.40 6.71 8.25
CA ARG A 104 1.78 6.53 9.55
C ARG A 104 0.27 6.42 9.38
N ASN A 105 -0.34 5.51 10.13
CA ASN A 105 -1.77 5.20 10.10
C ASN A 105 -2.26 4.98 8.65
N PRO A 106 -1.73 3.97 7.95
CA PRO A 106 -2.09 3.66 6.57
C PRO A 106 -3.60 3.43 6.39
N GLY A 107 -4.29 2.88 7.39
CA GLY A 107 -5.75 2.71 7.36
C GLY A 107 -6.50 4.03 7.12
N ILE A 108 -6.24 5.07 7.91
CA ILE A 108 -6.91 6.37 7.74
C ILE A 108 -6.49 7.03 6.43
N THR A 109 -5.18 7.11 6.20
CA THR A 109 -4.60 7.81 5.05
C THR A 109 -5.10 7.22 3.73
N SER A 110 -5.07 5.89 3.58
CA SER A 110 -5.50 5.25 2.33
C SER A 110 -7.01 5.23 2.18
N THR A 111 -7.79 5.18 3.27
CA THR A 111 -9.26 5.30 3.23
C THR A 111 -9.69 6.65 2.67
N ILE A 112 -9.20 7.76 3.24
CA ILE A 112 -9.53 9.11 2.78
C ILE A 112 -9.11 9.30 1.32
N LYS A 113 -7.89 8.88 0.97
CA LYS A 113 -7.38 8.97 -0.40
C LYS A 113 -8.27 8.19 -1.37
N THR A 114 -8.70 6.99 -1.00
CA THR A 114 -9.49 6.11 -1.87
C THR A 114 -10.86 6.69 -2.12
N MET A 115 -11.52 7.23 -1.09
CA MET A 115 -12.81 7.91 -1.24
C MET A 115 -12.76 9.10 -2.19
N VAL A 116 -11.70 9.92 -2.10
CA VAL A 116 -11.60 11.13 -2.93
C VAL A 116 -11.08 10.84 -4.34
N SER A 117 -10.18 9.87 -4.49
CA SER A 117 -9.40 9.70 -5.73
C SER A 117 -9.89 8.56 -6.63
N HIS A 118 -10.60 7.57 -6.09
CA HIS A 118 -10.99 6.38 -6.87
C HIS A 118 -12.44 6.47 -7.32
N GLY A 119 -12.67 6.32 -8.63
CA GLY A 119 -14.00 6.07 -9.17
C GLY A 119 -14.49 4.64 -8.87
N LYS A 120 -15.78 4.38 -9.08
CA LYS A 120 -16.42 3.08 -8.81
C LYS A 120 -15.66 1.90 -9.43
N SER A 121 -15.19 2.02 -10.67
CA SER A 121 -14.42 0.97 -11.36
C SER A 121 -13.09 0.64 -10.68
N ALA A 122 -12.41 1.65 -10.11
CA ALA A 122 -11.13 1.44 -9.45
C ALA A 122 -11.31 0.77 -8.06
N MET A 123 -12.44 1.01 -7.40
CA MET A 123 -12.78 0.35 -6.12
C MET A 123 -12.91 -1.17 -6.25
N HIS A 124 -13.38 -1.69 -7.39
CA HIS A 124 -13.43 -3.14 -7.62
C HIS A 124 -12.05 -3.81 -7.56
N THR A 125 -10.98 -3.09 -7.87
CA THR A 125 -9.61 -3.63 -7.78
C THR A 125 -9.12 -3.79 -6.34
N LEU A 126 -9.82 -3.17 -5.38
CA LEU A 126 -9.49 -3.16 -3.96
C LEU A 126 -10.37 -4.09 -3.12
N LEU A 127 -11.23 -4.90 -3.75
CA LEU A 127 -12.01 -5.93 -3.06
C LEU A 127 -11.10 -6.87 -2.24
N CYS A 128 -9.95 -7.27 -2.81
CA CYS A 128 -8.96 -8.08 -2.11
C CYS A 128 -8.28 -7.36 -0.94
N SER A 129 -8.40 -6.04 -0.83
CA SER A 129 -7.89 -5.23 0.28
C SER A 129 -8.94 -5.00 1.37
N GLY A 130 -10.14 -5.58 1.21
CA GLY A 130 -11.28 -5.32 2.09
C GLY A 130 -12.06 -4.07 1.74
N TRP A 131 -11.87 -3.51 0.52
CA TRP A 131 -12.67 -2.41 0.04
C TRP A 131 -13.97 -2.90 -0.55
N THR A 132 -15.04 -2.84 0.25
CA THR A 132 -16.38 -3.30 -0.15
C THR A 132 -17.38 -2.16 -0.07
N LEU A 133 -18.44 -2.24 -0.88
CA LEU A 133 -19.54 -1.27 -0.93
C LEU A 133 -20.70 -1.63 0.03
N SER A 134 -20.53 -2.70 0.82
CA SER A 134 -21.50 -3.15 1.82
C SER A 134 -20.80 -3.93 2.93
N ALA A 135 -21.00 -3.51 4.18
CA ALA A 135 -20.37 -4.08 5.38
C ALA A 135 -20.66 -5.57 5.58
N GLU A 136 -21.80 -6.06 5.09
CA GLU A 136 -22.24 -7.44 5.30
C GLU A 136 -21.51 -8.46 4.40
N ASN A 137 -20.87 -8.00 3.32
CA ASN A 137 -20.26 -8.87 2.32
C ASN A 137 -18.81 -8.47 2.03
N SER A 138 -17.95 -8.73 3.02
CA SER A 138 -16.51 -8.52 2.89
C SER A 138 -15.85 -9.68 2.13
N ALA A 139 -15.28 -9.40 0.97
CA ALA A 139 -14.59 -10.39 0.13
C ALA A 139 -13.35 -11.02 0.79
N ILE A 140 -12.88 -10.43 1.89
CA ILE A 140 -11.67 -10.87 2.60
C ILE A 140 -11.97 -11.75 3.81
N TRP A 141 -13.23 -11.95 4.21
CA TRP A 141 -13.58 -12.71 5.42
C TRP A 141 -14.47 -13.91 5.09
N ASP A 142 -14.02 -15.09 5.52
CA ASP A 142 -14.84 -16.29 5.51
C ASP A 142 -15.48 -16.50 6.89
N VAL A 143 -16.79 -16.25 6.94
CA VAL A 143 -17.62 -16.37 8.16
C VAL A 143 -17.55 -17.78 8.76
N LYS A 144 -17.43 -18.84 7.94
CA LYS A 144 -17.45 -20.22 8.43
C LYS A 144 -16.16 -20.61 9.13
N SER A 145 -15.02 -20.29 8.51
CA SER A 145 -13.71 -20.58 9.10
C SER A 145 -13.26 -19.52 10.11
N LYS A 146 -13.94 -18.36 10.15
CA LYS A 146 -13.54 -17.15 10.89
C LYS A 146 -12.18 -16.59 10.46
N VAL A 147 -11.67 -17.01 9.30
CA VAL A 147 -10.40 -16.58 8.76
C VAL A 147 -10.63 -15.40 7.82
N PHE A 148 -9.84 -14.34 8.01
CA PHE A 148 -9.72 -13.29 7.01
C PHE A 148 -8.40 -13.41 6.26
N SER A 149 -8.41 -13.07 4.98
CA SER A 149 -7.23 -13.03 4.14
C SER A 149 -7.36 -11.99 3.05
N GLY A 150 -6.28 -11.29 2.74
CA GLY A 150 -6.29 -10.35 1.63
C GLY A 150 -4.93 -9.75 1.32
N ARG A 151 -4.96 -8.76 0.44
CA ARG A 151 -3.80 -8.18 -0.21
C ARG A 151 -3.83 -6.68 0.01
N ILE A 152 -2.71 -6.10 0.39
CA ILE A 152 -2.54 -4.66 0.52
C ILE A 152 -1.53 -4.20 -0.54
N PRO A 153 -1.99 -3.67 -1.69
CA PRO A 153 -1.09 -3.18 -2.74
C PRO A 153 -0.25 -2.01 -2.26
N LEU A 154 1.05 -2.01 -2.55
CA LEU A 154 1.92 -0.89 -2.16
C LEU A 154 1.47 0.42 -2.81
N LYS A 155 1.02 0.39 -4.07
CA LYS A 155 0.46 1.57 -4.78
C LYS A 155 -0.76 2.21 -4.09
N HIS A 156 -1.48 1.44 -3.28
CA HIS A 156 -2.64 1.94 -2.54
C HIS A 156 -2.20 2.77 -1.33
N ILE A 157 -1.16 2.31 -0.63
CA ILE A 157 -0.64 2.95 0.60
C ILE A 157 0.41 4.02 0.28
N MET A 158 1.28 3.77 -0.70
CA MET A 158 2.50 4.54 -0.95
C MET A 158 2.44 5.31 -2.26
N GLY A 159 2.70 6.62 -2.21
CA GLY A 159 2.77 7.44 -3.42
C GLY A 159 4.01 7.14 -4.29
N PHE A 160 5.11 6.66 -3.69
CA PHE A 160 6.24 6.11 -4.45
C PHE A 160 5.79 5.01 -5.43
N ALA A 161 5.01 4.04 -4.95
CA ALA A 161 4.54 2.91 -5.75
C ALA A 161 3.43 3.29 -6.73
N GLU A 162 2.74 4.42 -6.52
CA GLU A 162 1.76 4.96 -7.46
C GLU A 162 2.44 5.60 -8.68
N ASP A 163 3.48 6.40 -8.43
CA ASP A 163 4.15 7.21 -9.46
C ASP A 163 5.31 6.50 -10.14
N TYR A 164 6.08 5.72 -9.39
CA TYR A 164 7.30 5.09 -9.89
C TYR A 164 7.01 3.73 -10.53
N LYS A 165 6.86 3.71 -11.86
CA LYS A 165 6.57 2.49 -12.62
C LYS A 165 7.81 1.71 -13.08
N LYS A 166 9.01 2.24 -12.83
CA LYS A 166 10.25 1.63 -13.30
C LYS A 166 10.68 0.50 -12.37
N ARG A 167 11.40 -0.48 -12.93
CA ARG A 167 11.95 -1.59 -12.16
C ARG A 167 13.23 -1.18 -11.44
N VAL A 168 13.52 -1.81 -10.31
CA VAL A 168 14.75 -1.58 -9.54
C VAL A 168 15.67 -2.80 -9.69
N LEU A 169 16.98 -2.59 -9.86
CA LEU A 169 17.97 -3.66 -9.99
C LEU A 169 19.01 -3.54 -8.87
N ASN A 170 19.39 -4.67 -8.27
CA ASN A 170 20.57 -4.83 -7.40
C ASN A 170 20.60 -3.89 -6.19
N ILE A 171 19.43 -3.63 -5.61
CA ILE A 171 19.31 -2.86 -4.36
C ILE A 171 18.69 -3.78 -3.30
N LYS A 172 19.25 -3.74 -2.09
CA LYS A 172 18.62 -4.38 -0.92
C LYS A 172 17.32 -3.64 -0.60
N HIS A 173 16.23 -4.38 -0.44
CA HIS A 173 14.95 -3.81 -0.03
C HIS A 173 14.55 -4.35 1.34
N GLU A 174 13.85 -3.55 2.12
CA GLU A 174 13.28 -3.98 3.39
C GLU A 174 11.93 -3.31 3.59
N LEU A 175 10.90 -4.12 3.80
CA LEU A 175 9.57 -3.65 4.18
C LEU A 175 9.44 -3.80 5.70
N LEU A 176 9.15 -2.69 6.38
CA LEU A 176 8.91 -2.65 7.81
C LEU A 176 7.44 -2.36 8.06
N LEU A 177 6.80 -3.20 8.87
CA LEU A 177 5.39 -3.10 9.23
C LEU A 177 5.31 -3.04 10.75
N VAL A 178 4.81 -1.94 11.30
CA VAL A 178 4.53 -1.80 12.74
C VAL A 178 3.07 -2.17 12.96
N ILE A 179 2.81 -3.24 13.72
CA ILE A 179 1.45 -3.70 14.00
C ILE A 179 0.76 -2.71 14.94
N ALA A 180 -0.51 -2.42 14.66
CA ALA A 180 -1.30 -1.49 15.46
C ALA A 180 -1.38 -1.92 16.93
N ARG A 181 -1.41 -0.94 17.84
CA ARG A 181 -1.57 -1.18 19.28
C ARG A 181 -2.93 -1.80 19.60
N SER A 182 -3.95 -1.48 18.79
CA SER A 182 -5.31 -1.96 18.94
C SER A 182 -5.94 -2.17 17.56
N PHE A 183 -6.77 -3.20 17.43
CA PHE A 183 -7.51 -3.52 16.21
C PHE A 183 -8.96 -3.02 16.22
N LYS A 184 -9.30 -2.09 17.12
CA LYS A 184 -10.66 -1.51 17.20
C LYS A 184 -11.12 -0.88 15.89
N ASN A 185 -10.21 -0.28 15.13
CA ASN A 185 -10.53 0.31 13.83
C ASN A 185 -10.66 -0.71 12.70
N CYS A 186 -10.41 -2.01 12.96
CA CYS A 186 -10.51 -3.04 11.94
C CYS A 186 -11.93 -3.60 11.78
N TYR A 187 -12.85 -3.31 12.69
CA TYR A 187 -14.22 -3.84 12.67
C TYR A 187 -15.24 -2.78 13.07
N VAL A 188 -16.50 -3.05 12.71
CA VAL A 188 -17.67 -2.23 13.02
C VAL A 188 -18.78 -3.18 13.45
N GLY A 189 -19.42 -2.87 14.57
CA GLY A 189 -20.50 -3.70 15.11
C GLY A 189 -20.95 -3.21 16.48
N GLU A 190 -21.98 -3.87 17.00
CA GLU A 190 -22.54 -3.61 18.32
C GLU A 190 -21.85 -4.42 19.42
N CYS A 191 -20.97 -5.36 19.05
CA CYS A 191 -20.16 -6.15 19.97
C CYS A 191 -18.65 -6.01 19.70
N ASP A 192 -17.84 -6.29 20.73
CA ASP A 192 -16.40 -6.31 20.60
C ASP A 192 -15.95 -7.52 19.75
N ALA A 193 -14.77 -7.44 19.16
CA ALA A 193 -14.17 -8.54 18.42
C ALA A 193 -12.68 -8.71 18.69
N GLU A 194 -12.24 -9.95 18.67
CA GLU A 194 -10.83 -10.34 18.75
C GLU A 194 -10.27 -10.61 17.35
N LEU A 195 -9.11 -10.02 17.06
CA LEU A 195 -8.37 -10.24 15.82
C LEU A 195 -6.99 -10.78 16.14
N THR A 196 -6.57 -11.81 15.40
CA THR A 196 -5.20 -12.31 15.44
C THR A 196 -4.62 -12.36 14.04
N ILE A 197 -3.31 -12.12 13.90
CA ILE A 197 -2.60 -12.22 12.62
C ILE A 197 -1.82 -13.54 12.62
N SER A 198 -2.07 -14.39 11.63
CA SER A 198 -1.39 -15.67 11.46
C SER A 198 -0.27 -15.62 10.42
N LYS A 199 -0.40 -14.74 9.42
CA LYS A 199 0.55 -14.66 8.30
C LYS A 199 0.71 -13.24 7.79
N ILE A 200 1.96 -12.84 7.57
CA ILE A 200 2.32 -11.63 6.85
C ILE A 200 3.42 -11.98 5.86
N GLU A 201 3.15 -11.75 4.58
CA GLU A 201 4.08 -12.04 3.48
C GLU A 201 4.14 -10.85 2.53
N TRP A 202 5.32 -10.58 1.97
CA TRP A 202 5.49 -9.59 0.92
C TRP A 202 5.68 -10.29 -0.42
N LYS A 203 4.77 -10.04 -1.35
CA LYS A 203 4.79 -10.65 -2.68
C LYS A 203 5.29 -9.66 -3.71
N VAL A 204 6.37 -10.01 -4.39
CA VAL A 204 7.08 -9.13 -5.34
C VAL A 204 7.25 -9.85 -6.66
N GLN A 205 7.00 -9.15 -7.76
CA GLN A 205 7.19 -9.67 -9.09
C GLN A 205 8.64 -9.44 -9.57
N HIS A 206 9.27 -10.52 -10.00
CA HIS A 206 10.60 -10.56 -10.58
C HIS A 206 10.47 -10.55 -12.10
N THR A 207 11.25 -9.67 -12.71
CA THR A 207 11.35 -9.55 -14.16
C THR A 207 12.61 -10.29 -14.59
N VAL A 208 12.46 -11.37 -15.35
CA VAL A 208 13.57 -12.12 -15.92
C VAL A 208 13.74 -11.66 -17.37
N PRO A 209 14.74 -10.82 -17.66
CA PRO A 209 15.03 -10.42 -19.03
C PRO A 209 15.62 -11.60 -19.81
N ASP A 210 15.48 -11.57 -21.13
CA ASP A 210 16.24 -12.46 -22.02
C ASP A 210 17.74 -12.21 -21.85
N ASP A 211 18.55 -13.27 -21.94
CA ASP A 211 19.98 -13.23 -21.64
C ASP A 211 20.74 -12.19 -22.47
N ARG A 212 20.36 -12.01 -23.75
CA ARG A 212 21.00 -11.02 -24.62
C ARG A 212 20.74 -9.60 -24.13
N TYR A 213 19.54 -9.34 -23.64
CA TYR A 213 19.15 -8.03 -23.11
C TYR A 213 19.66 -7.82 -21.69
N LYS A 214 19.75 -8.87 -20.88
CA LYS A 214 20.35 -8.85 -19.55
C LYS A 214 21.80 -8.35 -19.61
N VAL A 215 22.60 -8.92 -20.50
CA VAL A 215 24.01 -8.50 -20.67
C VAL A 215 24.10 -7.04 -21.09
N LYS A 216 23.28 -6.60 -22.06
CA LYS A 216 23.24 -5.19 -22.49
C LYS A 216 22.83 -4.24 -21.36
N LEU A 217 21.85 -4.62 -20.55
CA LEU A 217 21.40 -3.83 -19.41
C LEU A 217 22.51 -3.69 -18.36
N LEU A 218 23.16 -4.80 -17.99
CA LEU A 218 24.26 -4.79 -17.03
C LEU A 218 25.46 -3.97 -17.53
N GLN A 219 25.80 -4.06 -18.82
CA GLN A 219 26.84 -3.23 -19.42
C GLN A 219 26.50 -1.74 -19.37
N ARG A 220 25.24 -1.35 -19.64
CA ARG A 220 24.79 0.04 -19.53
C ARG A 220 24.88 0.54 -18.09
N LEU A 221 24.47 -0.28 -17.12
CA LEU A 221 24.56 0.08 -15.71
C LEU A 221 26.01 0.22 -15.24
N ASN A 222 26.90 -0.66 -15.67
CA ASN A 222 28.34 -0.54 -15.38
C ASN A 222 28.98 0.71 -15.98
N LYS A 223 28.50 1.18 -17.14
CA LYS A 223 28.94 2.48 -17.71
C LYS A 223 28.40 3.69 -16.95
N HIS A 224 27.31 3.51 -16.20
CA HIS A 224 26.57 4.57 -15.53
C HIS A 224 26.46 4.35 -14.01
N VAL A 225 27.43 3.65 -13.40
CA VAL A 225 27.43 3.29 -11.96
C VAL A 225 27.23 4.50 -11.05
N SER A 226 27.81 5.65 -11.41
CA SER A 226 27.72 6.88 -10.62
C SER A 226 26.51 7.77 -11.00
N SER A 227 25.68 7.34 -11.95
CA SER A 227 24.53 8.12 -12.38
C SER A 227 23.42 8.02 -11.33
N ARG A 228 22.95 9.17 -10.85
CA ARG A 228 21.80 9.23 -9.94
C ARG A 228 20.53 9.07 -10.76
N ILE A 229 19.70 8.09 -10.42
CA ILE A 229 18.35 7.99 -10.96
C ILE A 229 17.49 9.01 -10.23
N LYS A 230 16.99 10.01 -10.95
CA LYS A 230 15.99 10.93 -10.40
C LYS A 230 14.66 10.19 -10.28
N VAL A 231 14.17 10.07 -9.06
CA VAL A 231 12.85 9.50 -8.75
C VAL A 231 11.98 10.66 -8.30
N ALA A 232 10.93 10.96 -9.05
CA ALA A 232 9.89 11.89 -8.65
C ALA A 232 8.70 11.08 -8.17
N PHE A 233 8.20 11.37 -6.97
CA PHE A 233 7.01 10.75 -6.42
C PHE A 233 6.29 11.72 -5.49
N ARG A 234 5.01 11.45 -5.24
CA ARG A 234 4.18 12.17 -4.28
C ARG A 234 4.20 11.47 -2.92
N SER A 235 4.23 12.25 -1.85
CA SER A 235 4.09 11.77 -0.48
C SER A 235 2.79 12.25 0.14
N TRP A 236 2.34 11.50 1.15
CA TRP A 236 1.16 11.80 1.94
C TRP A 236 1.55 11.95 3.39
N ASP A 237 1.20 13.09 3.99
CA ASP A 237 1.35 13.32 5.41
C ASP A 237 -0.02 13.41 6.06
N LEU A 238 -0.22 12.62 7.10
CA LEU A 238 -1.44 12.65 7.91
C LEU A 238 -1.19 13.49 9.16
N TYR A 239 -2.10 14.41 9.39
CA TYR A 239 -2.25 15.09 10.67
C TYR A 239 -3.58 14.65 11.25
N GLU A 240 -3.60 14.34 12.54
CA GLU A 240 -4.83 14.01 13.28
C GLU A 240 -5.11 15.07 14.34
N LEU A 241 -6.37 15.50 14.43
CA LEU A 241 -6.88 16.31 15.52
C LEU A 241 -7.95 15.47 16.25
N PRO A 242 -7.59 14.83 17.38
CA PRO A 242 -8.45 13.84 18.02
C PRO A 242 -9.73 14.43 18.62
N SER A 243 -9.75 15.72 18.92
CA SER A 243 -10.93 16.43 19.39
C SER A 243 -10.99 17.84 18.82
N LEU A 244 -12.16 18.20 18.28
CA LEU A 244 -12.45 19.56 17.86
C LEU A 244 -12.86 20.38 19.08
N ARG A 245 -12.38 21.62 19.14
CA ARG A 245 -12.87 22.59 20.12
C ARG A 245 -14.28 23.02 19.76
N SER A 246 -15.10 23.33 20.77
CA SER A 246 -16.44 23.90 20.60
C SER A 246 -16.38 25.38 20.19
N THR A 247 -15.58 25.69 19.18
CA THR A 247 -15.34 27.03 18.64
C THR A 247 -15.66 27.05 17.16
N SER A 248 -16.07 28.21 16.63
CA SER A 248 -16.39 28.39 15.21
C SER A 248 -15.17 28.35 14.28
N SER A 249 -13.96 28.36 14.84
CA SER A 249 -12.69 28.28 14.12
C SER A 249 -11.69 27.48 14.95
N ASP A 250 -10.86 26.69 14.28
CA ASP A 250 -9.70 26.04 14.88
C ASP A 250 -8.48 26.23 13.99
N ALA A 251 -7.29 26.26 14.59
CA ALA A 251 -6.02 26.45 13.91
C ALA A 251 -5.17 25.20 14.02
N TRP A 252 -4.72 24.68 12.88
CA TRP A 252 -3.94 23.46 12.81
C TRP A 252 -2.52 23.71 12.33
N ALA A 253 -1.54 23.38 13.17
CA ALA A 253 -0.15 23.39 12.77
C ALA A 253 0.14 22.20 11.83
N ILE A 254 0.21 22.48 10.53
CA ILE A 254 0.70 21.55 9.52
C ILE A 254 2.21 21.78 9.39
N ARG A 255 3.04 20.73 9.34
CA ARG A 255 4.46 20.96 9.01
C ARG A 255 4.52 21.38 7.54
N THR A 256 5.00 22.59 7.32
CA THR A 256 5.42 23.01 6.00
C THR A 256 6.74 22.33 5.70
N THR A 257 6.75 21.51 4.67
CA THR A 257 7.94 20.86 4.16
C THR A 257 8.96 21.89 3.63
N SER A 258 10.22 21.47 3.49
CA SER A 258 11.29 22.33 2.92
C SER A 258 10.90 22.85 1.53
N LYS A 259 11.56 23.90 1.01
CA LYS A 259 11.27 24.52 -0.31
C LYS A 259 11.15 23.52 -1.49
N LEU A 260 11.64 22.29 -1.34
CA LEU A 260 11.60 21.24 -2.35
C LEU A 260 10.21 20.58 -2.51
N GLU A 261 9.43 20.51 -1.43
CA GLU A 261 8.17 19.80 -1.37
C GLU A 261 7.04 20.82 -1.23
N ARG A 262 6.22 20.95 -2.27
CA ARG A 262 5.06 21.85 -2.29
C ARG A 262 3.79 21.02 -2.15
N PRO A 263 2.90 21.32 -1.19
CA PRO A 263 1.61 20.64 -1.10
C PRO A 263 0.79 20.94 -2.36
N LEU A 264 0.34 19.90 -3.04
CA LEU A 264 -0.52 20.00 -4.23
C LEU A 264 -2.00 19.99 -3.86
N PHE A 265 -2.36 19.17 -2.87
CA PHE A 265 -3.73 18.97 -2.42
C PHE A 265 -3.79 18.95 -0.90
N VAL A 266 -4.88 19.47 -0.35
CA VAL A 266 -5.23 19.34 1.06
C VAL A 266 -6.60 18.65 1.11
N ILE A 267 -6.67 17.53 1.80
CA ILE A 267 -7.92 16.79 2.00
C ILE A 267 -8.26 16.89 3.48
N ILE A 268 -9.47 17.31 3.78
CA ILE A 268 -9.98 17.43 5.15
C ILE A 268 -11.10 16.41 5.31
N GLY A 269 -10.98 15.55 6.31
CA GLY A 269 -12.01 14.58 6.69
C GLY A 269 -12.50 14.86 8.10
N PHE A 270 -13.81 14.74 8.31
CA PHE A 270 -14.43 14.79 9.63
C PHE A 270 -14.96 13.40 9.96
N GLN A 271 -14.76 12.98 11.21
CA GLN A 271 -15.28 11.73 11.72
C GLN A 271 -16.09 12.03 12.97
N ASP A 272 -17.35 11.60 12.99
CA ASP A 272 -18.19 11.66 14.18
C ASP A 272 -18.01 10.38 15.01
N SER A 273 -18.00 10.55 16.33
CA SER A 273 -17.90 9.49 17.34
C SER A 273 -19.23 8.75 17.58
N THR A 274 -20.34 9.24 17.04
CA THR A 274 -21.61 8.49 17.03
C THR A 274 -21.58 7.41 15.95
N VAL A 275 -21.19 6.22 16.40
CA VAL A 275 -21.60 4.90 15.93
C VAL A 275 -22.87 4.97 15.05
N GLU A 276 -22.67 4.84 13.73
CA GLU A 276 -23.51 4.10 12.75
C GLU A 276 -23.57 4.67 11.32
N GLU A 277 -23.38 5.97 11.07
CA GLU A 277 -23.79 6.51 9.76
C GLU A 277 -22.70 6.98 8.80
N ILE A 278 -21.43 7.07 9.21
CA ILE A 278 -20.35 7.44 8.27
C ILE A 278 -19.77 6.21 7.53
N ILE A 279 -20.01 4.99 8.03
CA ILE A 279 -19.62 3.74 7.35
C ILE A 279 -20.79 3.07 6.61
N ARG A 280 -22.03 3.54 6.79
CA ARG A 280 -23.20 3.07 6.02
C ARG A 280 -23.32 3.68 4.62
N TRP A 281 -22.56 4.74 4.32
CA TRP A 281 -22.37 5.28 2.95
C TRP A 281 -20.97 4.97 2.38
N ILE A 282 -20.35 3.90 2.90
CA ILE A 282 -19.09 3.32 2.41
C ILE A 282 -19.37 1.96 1.76
#